data_AF-A0A2L0B7S7-F1
#
_entry.id   AF-A0A2L0B7S7-F1
#
_cell.length_a   1.000
_cell.length_b   1.000
_cell.length_c   1.000
_cell.angle_alpha   90.00
_cell.angle_beta   90.00
_cell.angle_gamma   90.00
#
_symmetry.space_group_name_H-M   'P 1'
#
loop_
_entity.id
_entity.type
_entity.pdbx_description
1 polymer ?
#
loop_
_entity_poly.entity_id
_entity_poly.type
_entity_poly.pdbx_seq_one_letter_code
_entity_poly.pdbx_strand_id
1 'polypeptide(L)'
;LKVDYCAAAPCQNGGMCTTTQHGHKCSCPDGYYGKNCESTGYDCEPNPCQNHGECKVGKNGGYECVCQIGTTGTNCELDSLNECDSNPCQHPAATCQDKLGDYWCYCPAKYRGKNCEIFDSKSKGGWGEEITLNSQTPVTDLDSFYARDLEKQRYECNQNKCPIKRGNGRCDEECNTYACEFDGNDCSLGINPWANCTASIRCSKVFMNGHCNEECNNPECLFDGRDCEKTLPPCNPIYDAYCQKHYADGHCDYGCNNAEC
;
A
#
# COMPACT_ATOMS: atom_id res chain seq x y z
N LEU A 1 22.58 46.39 32.55
CA LEU A 1 21.57 45.47 33.15
C LEU A 1 21.44 44.26 32.24
N LYS A 2 21.56 43.03 32.77
CA LYS A 2 21.16 41.83 32.03
C LYS A 2 19.67 41.64 32.28
N VAL A 3 18.84 41.87 31.27
CA VAL A 3 17.39 41.71 31.38
C VAL A 3 17.09 40.21 31.39
N ASP A 4 16.32 39.75 32.39
CA ASP A 4 15.84 38.38 32.43
C ASP A 4 14.48 38.29 31.75
N TYR A 5 14.47 37.81 30.50
CA TYR A 5 13.26 37.67 29.71
C TYR A 5 12.37 36.49 30.18
N CYS A 6 12.87 35.62 31.06
CA CYS A 6 12.11 34.51 31.63
C CYS A 6 11.39 34.86 32.94
N ALA A 7 11.62 36.05 33.52
CA ALA A 7 11.03 36.46 34.80
C ALA A 7 9.49 36.50 34.79
N ALA A 8 8.88 36.72 33.63
CA ALA A 8 7.42 36.72 33.44
C ALA A 8 6.84 35.32 33.10
N ALA A 9 7.67 34.27 33.14
CA ALA A 9 7.29 32.91 32.73
C ALA A 9 6.54 32.85 31.38
N PRO A 10 7.14 33.35 30.29
CA PRO A 10 6.44 33.47 29.00
C PRO A 10 6.12 32.13 28.33
N CYS A 11 6.77 31.03 28.72
CA CYS A 11 6.52 29.69 28.17
C CYS A 11 5.33 29.02 28.88
N GLN A 12 4.35 28.60 28.09
CA GLN A 12 3.12 27.93 28.50
C GLN A 12 3.28 26.41 28.49
N ASN A 13 2.26 25.69 28.97
CA ASN A 13 2.13 24.23 28.87
C ASN A 13 3.36 23.42 29.31
N GLY A 14 4.09 23.90 30.32
CA GLY A 14 5.28 23.23 30.85
C GLY A 14 6.56 23.45 30.05
N GLY A 15 6.58 24.39 29.11
CA GLY A 15 7.79 24.75 28.36
C GLY A 15 8.92 25.33 29.21
N MET A 16 10.15 24.90 28.94
CA MET A 16 11.34 25.44 29.62
C MET A 16 11.80 26.76 28.97
N CYS A 17 11.89 27.82 29.77
CA CYS A 17 12.34 29.14 29.32
C CYS A 17 13.86 29.30 29.44
N THR A 18 14.49 29.85 28.39
CA THR A 18 15.90 30.24 28.40
C THR A 18 16.07 31.69 27.93
N THR A 19 16.79 32.49 28.70
CA THR A 19 17.12 33.89 28.35
C THR A 19 18.25 33.93 27.32
N THR A 20 18.04 34.67 26.23
CA THR A 20 18.98 34.85 25.10
C THR A 20 19.41 36.31 24.98
N GLN A 21 20.35 36.62 24.08
CA GLN A 21 20.81 38.01 23.87
C GLN A 21 19.72 38.95 23.33
N HIS A 22 18.69 38.41 22.67
CA HIS A 22 17.64 39.18 21.98
C HIS A 22 16.23 38.92 22.53
N GLY A 23 16.08 38.27 23.69
CA GLY A 23 14.77 37.91 24.25
C GLY A 23 14.79 36.57 24.99
N HIS A 24 13.69 35.84 24.96
CA HIS A 24 13.59 34.46 25.49
C HIS A 24 13.42 33.43 24.38
N LYS A 25 13.77 32.18 24.68
CA LYS A 25 13.48 31.00 23.87
C LYS A 25 12.82 29.94 24.75
N CYS A 26 11.67 29.43 24.30
CA CYS A 26 10.97 28.33 24.95
C CYS A 26 11.36 26.99 24.29
N SER A 27 11.60 25.98 25.13
CA SER A 27 11.71 24.58 24.71
C SER A 27 10.41 23.88 25.10
N CYS A 28 9.59 23.52 24.11
CA CYS A 28 8.27 22.96 24.34
C CYS A 28 8.33 21.45 24.63
N PRO A 29 7.47 20.94 25.53
CA PRO A 29 7.28 19.50 25.69
C PRO A 29 6.64 18.88 24.44
N ASP A 30 6.75 17.56 24.32
CA ASP A 30 6.14 16.82 23.22
C ASP A 30 4.64 17.13 23.10
N GLY A 31 4.19 17.43 21.88
CA GLY A 31 2.81 17.80 21.61
C GLY A 31 2.46 19.26 21.89
N TYR A 32 3.42 20.15 22.14
CA TYR A 32 3.20 21.59 22.19
C TYR A 32 4.14 22.35 21.26
N TYR A 33 3.64 23.42 20.66
CA TYR A 33 4.33 24.19 19.63
C TYR A 33 4.07 25.69 19.80
N GLY A 34 4.70 26.50 18.96
CA GLY A 34 4.61 27.96 19.02
C GLY A 34 5.77 28.59 19.79
N LYS A 35 5.85 29.92 19.74
CA LYS A 35 6.99 30.68 20.30
C LYS A 35 7.06 30.55 21.82
N ASN A 36 5.90 30.40 22.44
CA ASN A 36 5.68 30.31 23.87
C ASN A 36 5.07 28.96 24.26
N CYS A 37 5.10 27.94 23.40
CA CYS A 37 4.44 26.64 23.64
C CYS A 37 2.92 26.76 23.87
N GLU A 38 2.29 27.76 23.25
CA GLU A 38 0.88 28.09 23.39
C GLU A 38 -0.04 27.18 22.55
N SER A 39 0.49 26.55 21.50
CA SER A 39 -0.24 25.68 20.59
C SER A 39 -0.11 24.22 21.00
N THR A 40 -1.13 23.41 20.72
CA THR A 40 -1.17 21.99 21.11
C THR A 40 -1.17 21.10 19.86
N GLY A 41 -0.60 19.91 19.94
CA GLY A 41 -0.57 18.94 18.84
C GLY A 41 -1.87 18.21 18.59
N TYR A 42 -2.93 18.57 19.31
CA TYR A 42 -4.27 18.02 19.15
C TYR A 42 -5.09 18.78 18.10
N ASP A 43 -4.47 19.68 17.32
CA ASP A 43 -5.19 20.46 16.30
C ASP A 43 -5.81 19.56 15.19
N CYS A 44 -5.35 18.31 15.07
CA CYS A 44 -5.93 17.28 14.20
C CYS A 44 -6.91 16.33 14.92
N GLU A 45 -7.29 16.59 16.17
CA GLU A 45 -8.16 15.73 16.96
C GLU A 45 -9.31 16.53 17.61
N PRO A 46 -10.57 16.36 17.12
CA PRO A 46 -11.00 15.48 16.02
C PRO A 46 -10.50 15.97 14.65
N ASN A 47 -10.34 15.06 13.68
CA ASN A 47 -9.83 15.39 12.34
C ASN A 47 -10.75 16.43 11.66
N PRO A 48 -10.26 17.66 11.39
CA PRO A 48 -11.05 18.71 10.76
C PRO A 48 -11.20 18.53 9.24
N CYS A 49 -10.36 17.70 8.62
CA CYS A 49 -10.34 17.49 7.18
C CYS A 49 -11.46 16.54 6.73
N GLN A 50 -12.17 16.92 5.67
CA GLN A 50 -13.25 16.14 5.05
C GLN A 50 -12.71 15.31 3.87
N ASN A 51 -13.54 14.41 3.34
CA ASN A 51 -13.28 13.66 2.09
C ASN A 51 -11.90 12.98 2.05
N HIS A 52 -11.53 12.31 3.14
CA HIS A 52 -10.26 11.59 3.29
C HIS A 52 -8.99 12.49 3.19
N GLY A 53 -9.13 13.80 3.42
CA GLY A 53 -8.00 14.72 3.56
C GLY A 53 -7.08 14.33 4.72
N GLU A 54 -5.76 14.45 4.51
CA GLU A 54 -4.74 14.17 5.52
C GLU A 54 -4.53 15.43 6.38
N CYS A 55 -4.81 15.33 7.69
CA CYS A 55 -4.54 16.44 8.61
C CYS A 55 -3.08 16.47 9.05
N LYS A 56 -2.45 17.64 8.93
CA LYS A 56 -1.10 17.91 9.41
C LYS A 56 -1.13 19.02 10.45
N VAL A 57 -0.43 18.80 11.57
CA VAL A 57 -0.24 19.85 12.57
C VAL A 57 0.73 20.88 12.01
N GLY A 58 0.29 22.14 11.98
CA GLY A 58 1.07 23.26 11.47
C GLY A 58 2.32 23.51 12.32
N LYS A 59 3.44 23.86 11.67
CA LYS A 59 4.73 24.12 12.36
C LYS A 59 4.67 25.25 13.40
N ASN A 60 3.69 26.14 13.29
CA ASN A 60 3.48 27.27 14.19
C ASN A 60 2.21 27.11 15.06
N GLY A 61 1.66 25.88 15.14
CA GLY A 61 0.32 25.62 15.68
C GLY A 61 -0.77 25.70 14.61
N GLY A 62 -1.94 25.16 14.93
CA GLY A 62 -3.05 24.98 14.01
C GLY A 62 -2.95 23.69 13.21
N TYR A 63 -3.91 23.47 12.30
CA TYR A 63 -3.92 22.34 11.38
C TYR A 63 -3.86 22.82 9.93
N GLU A 64 -3.43 21.93 9.05
CA GLU A 64 -3.45 22.07 7.61
C GLU A 64 -4.00 20.78 7.01
N CYS A 65 -5.02 20.88 6.16
CA CYS A 65 -5.57 19.74 5.43
C CYS A 65 -4.87 19.59 4.08
N VAL A 66 -4.22 18.45 3.88
CA VAL A 66 -3.72 18.05 2.57
C VAL A 66 -4.84 17.29 1.87
N CYS A 67 -5.44 17.95 0.87
CA CYS A 67 -6.59 17.43 0.15
C CYS A 67 -6.19 16.35 -0.86
N GLN A 68 -7.05 15.33 -0.97
CA GLN A 68 -6.92 14.30 -2.00
C GLN A 68 -7.22 14.88 -3.37
N ILE A 69 -6.78 14.17 -4.42
CA ILE A 69 -7.09 14.53 -5.81
C ILE A 69 -8.61 14.68 -5.95
N GLY A 70 -9.03 15.76 -6.63
CA GLY A 70 -10.45 16.08 -6.82
C GLY A 70 -11.06 16.96 -5.74
N THR A 71 -10.40 17.13 -4.59
CA THR A 71 -10.91 18.00 -3.50
C THR A 71 -10.07 19.24 -3.25
N THR A 72 -10.70 20.32 -2.80
CA THR A 72 -10.06 21.58 -2.43
C THR A 72 -10.81 22.29 -1.30
N GLY A 73 -10.35 23.47 -0.89
CA GLY A 73 -10.90 24.19 0.26
C GLY A 73 -10.03 24.06 1.51
N THR A 74 -10.44 24.70 2.60
CA THR A 74 -9.64 24.73 3.84
C THR A 74 -9.66 23.37 4.54
N ASN A 75 -10.79 22.68 4.44
CA ASN A 75 -11.07 21.37 5.01
C ASN A 75 -11.35 20.33 3.93
N CYS A 76 -10.92 20.56 2.68
CA CYS A 76 -11.19 19.66 1.54
C CYS A 76 -12.69 19.49 1.24
N GLU A 77 -13.49 20.52 1.51
CA GLU A 77 -14.95 20.54 1.39
C GLU A 77 -15.49 20.92 0.00
N LEU A 78 -14.61 21.35 -0.91
CA LEU A 78 -14.96 21.83 -2.24
C LEU A 78 -14.53 20.83 -3.30
N ASP A 79 -15.38 20.71 -4.32
CA ASP A 79 -15.13 19.85 -5.47
C ASP A 79 -14.33 20.59 -6.52
N SER A 80 -13.30 19.94 -7.05
CA SER A 80 -12.39 20.54 -8.04
C SER A 80 -12.22 19.67 -9.29
N LEU A 81 -12.79 18.46 -9.31
CA LEU A 81 -12.70 17.55 -10.44
C LEU A 81 -14.03 16.82 -10.60
N ASN A 82 -14.56 16.77 -11.82
CA ASN A 82 -15.66 15.88 -12.12
C ASN A 82 -15.09 14.53 -12.57
N GLU A 83 -15.13 13.51 -11.72
CA GLU A 83 -14.53 12.21 -12.04
C GLU A 83 -15.26 11.48 -13.18
N CYS A 84 -16.53 11.84 -13.45
CA CYS A 84 -17.29 11.25 -14.54
C CYS A 84 -16.79 11.65 -15.94
N ASP A 85 -16.04 12.75 -16.08
CA ASP A 85 -15.49 13.17 -17.38
C ASP A 85 -14.52 12.13 -17.96
N SER A 86 -13.93 11.28 -17.11
CA SER A 86 -13.05 10.19 -17.52
C SER A 86 -13.78 8.93 -18.00
N ASN A 87 -15.12 8.91 -17.96
CA ASN A 87 -15.98 7.74 -18.21
C ASN A 87 -15.55 6.49 -17.42
N PRO A 88 -15.52 6.55 -16.08
CA PRO A 88 -14.94 5.47 -15.27
C PRO A 88 -15.79 4.19 -15.21
N CYS A 89 -17.09 4.27 -15.52
CA CYS A 89 -17.99 3.12 -15.49
C CYS A 89 -17.78 2.21 -16.73
N GLN A 90 -17.44 0.94 -16.54
CA GLN A 90 -16.96 0.04 -17.61
C GLN A 90 -18.02 -0.38 -18.64
N HIS A 91 -19.30 -0.14 -18.36
CA HIS A 91 -20.40 -0.58 -19.22
C HIS A 91 -21.14 0.60 -19.85
N PRO A 92 -21.51 0.50 -21.14
CA PRO A 92 -22.23 1.57 -21.85
C PRO A 92 -23.63 1.82 -21.29
N ALA A 93 -24.22 0.84 -20.61
CA ALA A 93 -25.50 0.97 -19.92
C ALA A 93 -25.36 1.48 -18.47
N ALA A 94 -24.13 1.71 -17.98
CA ALA A 94 -23.90 2.27 -16.67
C ALA A 94 -23.97 3.80 -16.72
N THR A 95 -24.49 4.42 -15.66
CA THR A 95 -24.60 5.89 -15.55
C THR A 95 -23.66 6.40 -14.48
N CYS A 96 -22.76 7.31 -14.81
CA CYS A 96 -21.88 7.95 -13.83
C CYS A 96 -22.58 9.13 -13.16
N GLN A 97 -22.41 9.26 -11.85
CA GLN A 97 -22.81 10.42 -11.07
C GLN A 97 -21.62 10.96 -10.28
N ASP A 98 -21.30 12.22 -10.56
CA ASP A 98 -20.24 12.98 -9.91
C ASP A 98 -20.55 13.24 -8.43
N LYS A 99 -19.52 13.17 -7.59
CA LYS A 99 -19.58 13.43 -6.14
C LYS A 99 -18.34 14.21 -5.72
N LEU A 100 -18.45 14.85 -4.57
CA LEU A 100 -17.34 15.61 -3.99
C LEU A 100 -16.12 14.70 -3.74
N GLY A 101 -15.11 14.80 -4.60
CA GLY A 101 -13.87 14.01 -4.54
C GLY A 101 -14.04 12.52 -4.85
N ASP A 102 -15.15 12.12 -5.47
CA ASP A 102 -15.44 10.73 -5.84
C ASP A 102 -16.55 10.64 -6.91
N TYR A 103 -16.92 9.45 -7.34
CA TYR A 103 -18.06 9.24 -8.22
C TYR A 103 -18.75 7.92 -7.92
N TRP A 104 -20.01 7.82 -8.37
CA TRP A 104 -20.76 6.56 -8.35
C TRP A 104 -21.18 6.13 -9.74
N CYS A 105 -21.05 4.84 -10.02
CA CYS A 105 -21.60 4.23 -11.23
C CYS A 105 -22.91 3.52 -10.92
N TYR A 106 -23.99 3.81 -11.63
CA TYR A 106 -25.19 2.99 -11.59
C TYR A 106 -25.02 1.79 -12.53
N CYS A 107 -24.82 0.62 -11.96
CA CYS A 107 -24.52 -0.61 -12.66
C CYS A 107 -25.76 -1.28 -13.25
N PRO A 108 -25.64 -1.83 -14.48
CA PRO A 108 -26.68 -2.65 -15.08
C PRO A 108 -26.84 -3.99 -14.35
N ALA A 109 -27.95 -4.68 -14.60
CA ALA A 109 -28.17 -6.03 -14.07
C ALA A 109 -27.01 -6.96 -14.45
N LYS A 110 -26.70 -7.88 -13.53
CA LYS A 110 -25.56 -8.80 -13.55
C LYS A 110 -24.19 -8.18 -13.28
N TYR A 111 -24.12 -6.89 -12.96
CA TYR A 111 -22.86 -6.20 -12.64
C TYR A 111 -22.96 -5.46 -11.31
N ARG A 112 -21.83 -5.30 -10.64
CA ARG A 112 -21.64 -4.55 -9.38
C ARG A 112 -20.17 -4.11 -9.24
N GLY A 113 -19.82 -3.46 -8.13
CA GLY A 113 -18.51 -2.84 -7.93
C GLY A 113 -18.54 -1.35 -8.25
N LYS A 114 -17.51 -0.61 -7.82
CA LYS A 114 -17.46 0.86 -7.91
C LYS A 114 -17.64 1.34 -9.35
N ASN A 115 -17.06 0.60 -10.30
CA ASN A 115 -17.02 0.91 -11.72
C ASN A 115 -17.83 -0.08 -12.56
N CYS A 116 -18.64 -0.93 -11.91
CA CYS A 116 -19.41 -2.02 -12.51
C CYS A 116 -18.56 -3.14 -13.12
N GLU A 117 -17.33 -3.31 -12.63
CA GLU A 117 -16.33 -4.26 -13.10
C GLU A 117 -16.58 -5.71 -12.66
N ILE A 118 -17.42 -5.92 -11.64
CA ILE A 118 -17.67 -7.25 -11.07
C ILE A 118 -18.90 -7.86 -11.70
N PHE A 119 -18.73 -8.96 -12.43
CA PHE A 119 -19.84 -9.77 -12.92
C PHE A 119 -20.42 -10.63 -11.80
N ASP A 120 -21.71 -10.50 -11.57
CA ASP A 120 -22.49 -11.31 -10.63
C ASP A 120 -23.82 -11.67 -11.28
N SER A 121 -23.96 -12.94 -11.69
CA SER A 121 -25.17 -13.43 -12.37
C SER A 121 -26.48 -13.21 -11.62
N LYS A 122 -26.44 -12.95 -10.30
CA LYS A 122 -27.60 -12.69 -9.45
C LYS A 122 -27.83 -11.19 -9.17
N SER A 123 -26.88 -10.32 -9.53
CA SER A 123 -27.00 -8.88 -9.32
C SER A 123 -28.19 -8.32 -10.12
N LYS A 124 -29.00 -7.49 -9.45
CA LYS A 124 -30.08 -6.74 -10.09
C LYS A 124 -29.60 -5.41 -10.67
N GLY A 125 -28.31 -5.10 -10.56
CA GLY A 125 -27.77 -3.76 -10.80
C GLY A 125 -28.05 -2.83 -9.62
N GLY A 126 -27.70 -1.55 -9.77
CA GLY A 126 -27.83 -0.55 -8.71
C GLY A 126 -26.60 0.34 -8.61
N TRP A 127 -26.55 1.23 -7.62
CA TRP A 127 -25.37 2.04 -7.36
C TRP A 127 -24.17 1.15 -7.02
N GLY A 128 -23.06 1.41 -7.70
CA GLY A 128 -21.77 0.79 -7.47
C GLY A 128 -21.26 1.24 -6.13
N GLU A 129 -21.29 0.35 -5.15
CA GLU A 129 -20.72 0.60 -3.84
C GLU A 129 -19.24 0.20 -3.87
N GLU A 130 -18.40 1.00 -3.24
CA GLU A 130 -17.10 0.53 -2.78
C GLU A 130 -17.32 -0.67 -1.88
N ILE A 131 -16.47 -1.69 -2.00
CA ILE A 131 -16.45 -2.83 -1.07
C ILE A 131 -15.98 -2.30 0.28
N THR A 132 -16.89 -1.66 1.01
CA THR A 132 -16.68 -1.27 2.39
C THR A 132 -16.73 -2.55 3.22
N LEU A 133 -15.67 -2.78 3.99
CA LEU A 133 -15.40 -3.96 4.83
C LEU A 133 -16.44 -4.23 5.96
N ASN A 134 -17.72 -3.87 5.79
CA ASN A 134 -18.71 -3.89 6.86
C ASN A 134 -20.11 -4.39 6.49
N SER A 135 -20.26 -5.26 5.48
CA SER A 135 -21.52 -6.00 5.30
C SER A 135 -21.32 -7.51 5.32
N GLN A 136 -21.97 -8.12 6.31
CA GLN A 136 -21.98 -9.53 6.65
C GLN A 136 -22.48 -10.38 5.48
N THR A 137 -21.59 -10.79 4.58
CA THR A 137 -21.76 -12.01 3.78
C THR A 137 -20.41 -12.72 3.64
N PRO A 138 -20.38 -14.07 3.69
CA PRO A 138 -19.14 -14.82 3.70
C PRO A 138 -18.55 -14.83 2.28
N VAL A 139 -17.60 -13.94 2.02
CA VAL A 139 -16.77 -13.97 0.81
C VAL A 139 -15.48 -14.70 1.16
N THR A 140 -15.20 -15.74 0.39
CA THR A 140 -13.87 -16.34 0.23
C THR A 140 -12.91 -15.26 -0.28
N ASP A 141 -12.26 -14.58 0.66
CA ASP A 141 -11.42 -13.41 0.42
C ASP A 141 -9.96 -13.77 0.69
N LEU A 142 -9.17 -13.85 -0.39
CA LEU A 142 -7.78 -14.28 -0.35
C LEU A 142 -6.90 -13.25 0.38
N ASP A 143 -7.25 -11.97 0.34
CA ASP A 143 -6.52 -10.89 1.05
C ASP A 143 -6.75 -10.94 2.56
N SER A 144 -7.97 -11.28 2.99
CA SER A 144 -8.28 -11.61 4.39
C SER A 144 -7.57 -12.89 4.85
N PHE A 145 -7.46 -13.90 3.99
CA PHE A 145 -6.68 -15.11 4.27
C PHE A 145 -5.20 -14.76 4.51
N TYR A 146 -4.56 -13.99 3.62
CA TYR A 146 -3.14 -13.62 3.78
C TYR A 146 -2.89 -12.69 4.97
N ALA A 147 -3.79 -11.75 5.27
CA ALA A 147 -3.66 -10.90 6.45
C ALA A 147 -3.74 -11.74 7.75
N ARG A 148 -4.70 -12.68 7.81
CA ARG A 148 -4.86 -13.61 8.94
C ARG A 148 -3.71 -14.62 9.03
N ASP A 149 -3.22 -15.10 7.89
CA ASP A 149 -2.07 -15.99 7.82
C ASP A 149 -0.80 -15.28 8.28
N LEU A 150 -0.58 -14.04 7.84
CA LEU A 150 0.55 -13.22 8.32
C LEU A 150 0.48 -12.96 9.82
N GLU A 151 -0.70 -12.69 10.36
CA GLU A 151 -0.91 -12.49 11.79
C GLU A 151 -0.71 -13.78 12.60
N LYS A 152 -1.14 -14.92 12.04
CA LYS A 152 -0.86 -16.25 12.58
C LYS A 152 0.64 -16.57 12.57
N GLN A 153 1.34 -16.33 11.46
CA GLN A 153 2.79 -16.53 11.36
C GLN A 153 3.54 -15.64 12.37
N ARG A 154 3.12 -14.39 12.58
CA ARG A 154 3.67 -13.50 13.63
C ARG A 154 3.48 -14.07 15.03
N TYR A 155 2.31 -14.63 15.32
CA TYR A 155 2.05 -15.29 16.59
C TYR A 155 2.93 -16.52 16.78
N GLU A 156 3.04 -17.39 15.76
CA GLU A 156 3.89 -18.59 15.76
C GLU A 156 5.37 -18.22 15.94
N CYS A 157 5.83 -17.13 15.32
CA CYS A 157 7.18 -16.59 15.50
C CYS A 157 7.52 -16.31 16.98
N ASN A 158 6.57 -15.70 17.69
CA ASN A 158 6.70 -15.39 19.11
C ASN A 158 6.64 -16.67 19.97
N GLN A 159 5.76 -17.61 19.65
CA GLN A 159 5.64 -18.89 20.37
C GLN A 159 6.91 -19.76 20.23
N ASN A 160 7.46 -19.82 19.02
CA ASN A 160 8.67 -20.59 18.70
C ASN A 160 9.97 -19.93 19.16
N LYS A 161 9.87 -18.75 19.77
CA LYS A 161 11.00 -17.93 20.24
C LYS A 161 11.98 -17.61 19.11
N CYS A 162 11.49 -17.38 17.90
CA CYS A 162 12.31 -17.02 16.75
C CYS A 162 13.16 -15.74 16.96
N PRO A 163 12.76 -14.73 17.77
CA PRO A 163 13.61 -13.57 18.02
C PRO A 163 14.97 -13.85 18.67
N ILE A 164 15.15 -14.97 19.38
CA ILE A 164 16.45 -15.37 19.94
C ILE A 164 17.24 -16.32 19.03
N LYS A 165 16.57 -16.86 18.00
CA LYS A 165 17.16 -17.78 17.03
C LYS A 165 17.65 -17.05 15.77
N ARG A 166 16.98 -15.97 15.37
CA ARG A 166 17.30 -15.19 14.16
C ARG A 166 18.79 -14.80 14.05
N GLY A 167 19.38 -15.01 12.88
CA GLY A 167 20.75 -14.56 12.56
C GLY A 167 21.85 -15.29 13.33
N ASN A 168 21.60 -16.52 13.77
CA ASN A 168 22.56 -17.39 14.44
C ASN A 168 23.42 -18.23 13.45
N GLY A 169 23.16 -18.14 12.14
CA GLY A 169 23.86 -18.86 11.09
C GLY A 169 23.39 -20.31 10.87
N ARG A 170 22.28 -20.70 11.48
CA ARG A 170 21.63 -22.01 11.35
C ARG A 170 20.16 -21.78 11.00
N CYS A 171 19.71 -22.30 9.87
CA CYS A 171 18.30 -22.24 9.50
C CYS A 171 17.44 -23.08 10.45
N ASP A 172 16.68 -22.43 11.32
CA ASP A 172 15.63 -23.04 12.12
C ASP A 172 14.32 -23.00 11.31
N GLU A 173 13.92 -24.16 10.75
CA GLU A 173 12.79 -24.29 9.81
C GLU A 173 11.47 -23.73 10.37
N GLU A 174 11.23 -23.83 11.68
CA GLU A 174 10.04 -23.25 12.31
C GLU A 174 10.01 -21.71 12.32
N CYS A 175 11.13 -21.07 12.02
CA CYS A 175 11.32 -19.63 11.89
C CYS A 175 11.51 -19.19 10.43
N ASN A 176 11.48 -20.14 9.49
CA ASN A 176 11.59 -19.90 8.04
C ASN A 176 10.26 -19.40 7.44
N THR A 177 9.75 -18.29 7.96
CA THR A 177 8.54 -17.64 7.46
C THR A 177 8.82 -16.18 7.16
N TYR A 178 8.01 -15.59 6.27
CA TYR A 178 8.12 -14.16 5.96
C TYR A 178 7.96 -13.28 7.21
N ALA A 179 7.01 -13.63 8.10
CA ALA A 179 6.79 -12.90 9.35
C ALA A 179 8.00 -12.93 10.31
N CYS A 180 8.84 -13.94 10.21
CA CYS A 180 10.06 -14.11 11.00
C CYS A 180 11.34 -13.65 10.28
N GLU A 181 11.20 -12.94 9.15
CA GLU A 181 12.33 -12.50 8.33
C GLU A 181 13.23 -13.67 7.90
N PHE A 182 12.62 -14.83 7.59
CA PHE A 182 13.34 -16.05 7.19
C PHE A 182 14.46 -16.45 8.16
N ASP A 183 14.13 -16.43 9.46
CA ASP A 183 15.06 -16.66 10.56
C ASP A 183 16.23 -15.67 10.60
N GLY A 184 15.94 -14.37 10.38
CA GLY A 184 16.99 -13.35 10.28
C GLY A 184 17.88 -13.53 9.05
N ASN A 185 17.30 -14.09 7.98
CA ASN A 185 17.94 -14.52 6.74
C ASN A 185 18.80 -15.80 6.84
N ASP A 186 18.87 -16.50 7.96
CA ASP A 186 19.63 -17.76 8.04
C ASP A 186 19.10 -18.84 7.08
N CYS A 187 17.78 -18.81 6.78
CA CYS A 187 17.13 -19.70 5.82
C CYS A 187 17.10 -19.17 4.38
N SER A 188 17.47 -17.90 4.15
CA SER A 188 17.56 -17.28 2.83
C SER A 188 19.01 -17.02 2.40
N LEU A 189 19.94 -17.84 2.90
CA LEU A 189 21.39 -17.71 2.66
C LEU A 189 21.99 -16.35 3.07
N GLY A 190 21.35 -15.67 4.03
CA GLY A 190 21.77 -14.35 4.53
C GLY A 190 21.34 -13.17 3.67
N ILE A 191 20.47 -13.38 2.67
CA ILE A 191 20.11 -12.36 1.68
C ILE A 191 18.60 -12.12 1.71
N ASN A 192 18.18 -10.86 1.78
CA ASN A 192 16.80 -10.47 1.46
C ASN A 192 16.68 -10.34 -0.07
N PRO A 193 15.93 -11.21 -0.77
CA PRO A 193 15.86 -11.21 -2.23
C PRO A 193 15.29 -9.92 -2.84
N TRP A 194 14.55 -9.13 -2.06
CA TRP A 194 13.96 -7.85 -2.48
C TRP A 194 14.66 -6.64 -1.85
N ALA A 195 15.85 -6.80 -1.26
CA ALA A 195 16.57 -5.70 -0.61
C ALA A 195 16.86 -4.52 -1.55
N ASN A 196 17.07 -4.81 -2.83
CA ASN A 196 17.37 -3.82 -3.86
C ASN A 196 16.13 -3.37 -4.64
N CYS A 197 14.96 -3.93 -4.36
CA CYS A 197 13.73 -3.60 -5.06
C CYS A 197 13.21 -2.22 -4.61
N THR A 198 13.16 -1.25 -5.53
CA THR A 198 12.75 0.14 -5.24
C THR A 198 11.33 0.47 -5.70
N ALA A 199 10.53 -0.54 -6.02
CA ALA A 199 9.13 -0.33 -6.41
C ALA A 199 8.32 0.33 -5.27
N SER A 200 7.38 1.19 -5.66
CA SER A 200 6.43 1.86 -4.77
C SER A 200 5.46 0.87 -4.13
N ILE A 201 5.21 -0.26 -4.81
CA ILE A 201 4.46 -1.40 -4.30
C ILE A 201 5.38 -2.48 -3.71
N ARG A 202 4.87 -3.26 -2.76
CA ARG A 202 5.63 -4.38 -2.17
C ARG A 202 5.68 -5.56 -3.13
N CYS A 203 6.72 -5.63 -3.97
CA CYS A 203 6.86 -6.70 -4.97
C CYS A 203 6.89 -8.12 -4.40
N SER A 204 7.36 -8.31 -3.17
CA SER A 204 7.28 -9.60 -2.48
C SER A 204 5.84 -10.12 -2.28
N LYS A 205 4.82 -9.25 -2.36
CA LYS A 205 3.41 -9.65 -2.25
C LYS A 205 2.75 -9.98 -3.59
N VAL A 206 3.26 -9.42 -4.66
CA VAL A 206 2.71 -9.61 -6.01
C VAL A 206 3.53 -10.57 -6.86
N PHE A 207 4.71 -10.97 -6.37
CA PHE A 207 5.59 -11.94 -7.01
C PHE A 207 4.86 -13.27 -7.34
N MET A 208 4.84 -13.63 -8.62
CA MET A 208 4.31 -14.91 -9.13
C MET A 208 2.82 -15.14 -8.79
N ASN A 209 2.02 -14.08 -8.79
CA ASN A 209 0.58 -14.12 -8.55
C ASN A 209 -0.26 -14.30 -9.83
N GLY A 210 0.37 -14.33 -11.01
CA GLY A 210 -0.26 -14.47 -12.32
C GLY A 210 -0.80 -13.17 -12.94
N HIS A 211 -0.61 -12.02 -12.29
CA HIS A 211 -0.99 -10.69 -12.77
C HIS A 211 0.25 -9.84 -12.95
N CYS A 212 0.53 -9.43 -14.19
CA CYS A 212 1.69 -8.59 -14.48
C CYS A 212 1.65 -7.24 -13.77
N ASN A 213 2.60 -7.04 -12.86
CA ASN A 213 2.92 -5.76 -12.22
C ASN A 213 4.23 -5.21 -12.81
N GLU A 214 4.10 -4.33 -13.81
CA GLU A 214 5.24 -3.74 -14.52
C GLU A 214 6.25 -3.02 -13.60
N GLU A 215 5.79 -2.47 -12.47
CA GLU A 215 6.68 -1.83 -11.48
C GLU A 215 7.60 -2.85 -10.78
N CYS A 216 7.17 -4.11 -10.68
CA CYS A 216 7.94 -5.23 -10.13
C CYS A 216 8.70 -6.02 -11.21
N ASN A 217 8.45 -5.73 -12.49
CA ASN A 217 9.04 -6.41 -13.64
C ASN A 217 10.44 -5.87 -13.97
N ASN A 218 11.34 -5.93 -12.99
CA ASN A 218 12.74 -5.53 -13.14
C ASN A 218 13.66 -6.50 -12.39
N PRO A 219 14.96 -6.54 -12.71
CA PRO A 219 15.90 -7.47 -12.07
C PRO A 219 15.98 -7.33 -10.56
N GLU A 220 15.88 -6.10 -10.03
CA GLU A 220 15.97 -5.80 -8.60
C GLU A 220 14.76 -6.31 -7.80
N CYS A 221 13.61 -6.44 -8.46
CA CYS A 221 12.35 -6.95 -7.93
C CYS A 221 12.02 -8.37 -8.43
N LEU A 222 13.01 -9.07 -9.00
CA LEU A 222 12.92 -10.46 -9.46
C LEU A 222 11.90 -10.68 -10.60
N PHE A 223 11.77 -9.71 -11.50
CA PHE A 223 10.91 -9.75 -12.70
C PHE A 223 9.46 -10.12 -12.40
N ASP A 224 8.95 -9.68 -11.26
CA ASP A 224 7.58 -9.98 -10.80
C ASP A 224 7.26 -11.49 -10.83
N GLY A 225 8.25 -12.34 -10.57
CA GLY A 225 8.05 -13.79 -10.62
C GLY A 225 7.71 -14.32 -12.02
N ARG A 226 8.00 -13.55 -13.08
CA ARG A 226 7.66 -13.78 -14.49
C ARG A 226 6.18 -13.64 -14.84
N ASP A 227 5.37 -13.00 -14.00
CA ASP A 227 3.96 -12.73 -14.31
C ASP A 227 3.76 -11.81 -15.52
N CYS A 228 4.76 -10.98 -15.84
CA CYS A 228 4.79 -10.11 -17.02
C CYS A 228 5.36 -10.77 -18.27
N GLU A 229 5.92 -11.97 -18.15
CA GLU A 229 6.34 -12.72 -19.32
C GLU A 229 5.08 -13.16 -20.05
N LYS A 230 4.93 -12.76 -21.32
CA LYS A 230 3.81 -13.21 -22.14
C LYS A 230 3.79 -14.73 -22.09
N THR A 231 2.71 -15.30 -21.57
CA THR A 231 2.51 -16.73 -21.56
C THR A 231 2.48 -17.20 -23.01
N LEU A 232 3.62 -17.71 -23.47
CA LEU A 232 3.69 -18.38 -24.75
C LEU A 232 2.78 -19.61 -24.63
N PRO A 233 1.95 -19.88 -25.65
CA PRO A 233 1.22 -21.14 -25.67
C PRO A 233 2.23 -22.29 -25.53
N PRO A 234 1.87 -23.42 -24.90
CA PRO A 234 2.76 -24.56 -24.87
C PRO A 234 3.14 -24.96 -26.30
N CYS A 235 4.37 -25.49 -26.48
CA CYS A 235 4.80 -26.05 -27.75
C CYS A 235 3.70 -26.92 -28.35
N ASN A 236 3.51 -26.83 -29.66
CA ASN A 236 2.45 -27.55 -30.35
C ASN A 236 2.46 -29.04 -29.94
N PRO A 237 1.37 -29.60 -29.39
CA PRO A 237 1.36 -30.97 -28.84
C PRO A 237 1.75 -32.06 -29.84
N ILE A 238 1.61 -31.80 -31.13
CA ILE A 238 2.01 -32.73 -32.20
C ILE A 238 3.54 -32.76 -32.35
N TYR A 239 4.20 -31.63 -32.12
CA TYR A 239 5.65 -31.46 -32.30
C TYR A 239 6.43 -31.47 -30.98
N ASP A 240 5.78 -31.30 -29.83
CA ASP A 240 6.40 -31.25 -28.50
C ASP A 240 7.32 -32.46 -28.24
N ALA A 241 6.83 -33.68 -28.52
CA ALA A 241 7.64 -34.89 -28.37
C ALA A 241 8.84 -34.98 -29.35
N TYR A 242 8.73 -34.37 -30.54
CA TYR A 242 9.83 -34.27 -31.49
C TYR A 242 10.86 -33.25 -31.00
N CYS A 243 10.42 -32.05 -30.61
CA CYS A 243 11.28 -30.98 -30.15
C CYS A 243 12.05 -31.35 -28.88
N GLN A 244 11.42 -32.02 -27.91
CA GLN A 244 12.10 -32.51 -26.71
C GLN A 244 13.24 -33.49 -27.03
N LYS A 245 13.09 -34.33 -28.06
CA LYS A 245 14.10 -35.32 -28.44
C LYS A 245 15.28 -34.70 -29.19
N HIS A 246 15.04 -33.57 -29.87
CA HIS A 246 16.01 -32.86 -30.69
C HIS A 246 16.50 -31.54 -30.04
N TYR A 247 16.14 -31.30 -28.77
CA TYR A 247 16.57 -30.13 -28.03
C TYR A 247 18.08 -30.19 -27.73
N ALA A 248 18.81 -29.17 -28.17
CA ALA A 248 20.26 -29.01 -27.93
C ALA A 248 21.12 -30.21 -28.38
N ASP A 249 20.69 -30.95 -29.41
CA ASP A 249 21.41 -32.11 -29.97
C ASP A 249 22.54 -31.74 -30.96
N GLY A 250 22.69 -30.43 -31.24
CA GLY A 250 23.69 -29.90 -32.17
C GLY A 250 23.22 -29.83 -33.64
N HIS A 251 21.97 -30.19 -33.91
CA HIS A 251 21.32 -30.04 -35.21
C HIS A 251 20.25 -28.93 -35.17
N CYS A 252 19.98 -28.32 -36.33
CA CYS A 252 19.03 -27.21 -36.43
C CYS A 252 17.67 -27.73 -36.93
N ASP A 253 16.69 -27.74 -36.04
CA ASP A 253 15.32 -28.12 -36.32
C ASP A 253 14.41 -26.88 -36.40
N TYR A 254 14.15 -26.41 -37.62
CA TYR A 254 13.36 -25.18 -37.84
C TYR A 254 11.95 -25.23 -37.25
N GLY A 255 11.35 -26.42 -37.13
CA GLY A 255 10.02 -26.59 -36.52
C GLY A 255 9.99 -26.37 -35.01
N CYS A 256 11.15 -26.45 -34.34
CA CYS A 256 11.32 -26.24 -32.91
C CYS A 256 11.99 -24.89 -32.60
N ASN A 257 12.38 -24.12 -33.63
CA ASN A 257 13.04 -22.83 -33.47
C ASN A 257 12.02 -21.69 -33.37
N ASN A 258 11.20 -21.74 -32.33
CA ASN A 258 10.27 -20.68 -31.95
C ASN A 258 10.34 -20.47 -30.43
N ALA A 259 9.66 -19.46 -29.91
CA ALA A 259 9.82 -19.08 -28.51
C ALA A 259 9.18 -20.12 -27.58
N GLU A 260 8.22 -20.89 -28.07
CA GLU A 260 7.43 -21.85 -27.30
C GLU A 260 7.94 -23.32 -27.24
N CYS A 261 8.97 -23.73 -28.00
CA CYS A 261 9.35 -25.16 -28.22
C CYS A 261 10.78 -25.64 -27.84
#